data_AF-X1PMK1-F1
#
_entry.id   AF-X1PMK1-F1
#
_cell.length_a   1.000
_cell.length_b   1.000
_cell.length_c   1.000
_cell.angle_alpha   90.00
_cell.angle_beta   90.00
_cell.angle_gamma   90.00
#
_symmetry.space_group_name_H-M   'P 1'
#
loop_
_entity.id
_entity.type
_entity.pdbx_description
1 polymer ?
#
loop_
_entity_poly.entity_id
_entity_poly.type
_entity_poly.pdbx_seq_one_letter_code
_entity_poly.pdbx_strand_id
1 'polypeptide(L)'
;GKQMDKVAKVHTGLYERAKELAKTEDISIADAISKLVEDGGAGVPSACQLNAFDAILREQGLTPPRRPDWVWGVTDVLPAGMLAGTKLEPYARARAEAEVRCAIGDELYGKLVAGELTAEEKVGVEVLTGKEVESLARVSPESEPGSPGSEPATEPESPESEPESEPVTVPESEPRRSVT
;
A
#
# COMPACT_ATOMS: atom_id res chain seq x y z
N GLY A 1 -42.34 6.09 20.43
CA GLY A 1 -41.68 6.62 19.23
C GLY A 1 -40.38 5.88 19.01
N LYS A 2 -40.21 5.26 17.85
CA LYS A 2 -39.03 4.49 17.43
C LYS A 2 -37.81 5.42 17.44
N GLN A 3 -36.84 5.20 18.34
CA GLN A 3 -35.58 5.94 18.31
C GLN A 3 -34.59 5.09 17.50
N MET A 4 -34.24 5.64 16.34
CA MET A 4 -33.54 4.95 15.25
C MET A 4 -32.14 4.50 15.65
N ASP A 5 -31.80 3.31 15.16
CA ASP A 5 -30.46 2.75 15.06
C ASP A 5 -29.40 3.84 14.81
N LYS A 6 -28.43 3.92 15.71
CA LYS A 6 -27.20 4.70 15.52
C LYS A 6 -26.32 3.98 14.50
N VAL A 7 -26.73 4.02 13.24
CA VAL A 7 -25.83 3.73 12.12
C VAL A 7 -24.75 4.80 12.16
N ALA A 8 -23.50 4.38 12.36
CA ALA A 8 -22.35 5.26 12.39
C ALA A 8 -22.35 6.15 11.15
N LYS A 9 -22.52 7.47 11.34
CA LYS A 9 -22.35 8.46 10.27
C LYS A 9 -20.87 8.52 9.91
N VAL A 10 -20.43 7.62 9.05
CA VAL A 10 -19.18 7.75 8.29
C VAL A 10 -19.37 8.97 7.40
N HIS A 11 -18.76 10.09 7.78
CA HIS A 11 -18.97 11.37 7.10
C HIS A 11 -18.31 11.32 5.72
N THR A 12 -19.11 11.21 4.67
CA THR A 12 -18.72 11.22 3.26
C THR A 12 -18.20 12.59 2.81
N GLY A 13 -17.01 13.01 3.26
CA GLY A 13 -16.49 14.37 3.04
C GLY A 13 -15.86 14.61 1.67
N LEU A 14 -14.75 13.93 1.35
CA LEU A 14 -13.96 14.27 0.17
C LEU A 14 -14.63 13.84 -1.16
N TYR A 15 -15.15 12.61 -1.24
CA TYR A 15 -15.73 12.12 -2.49
C TYR A 15 -17.04 12.82 -2.85
N GLU A 16 -17.87 13.15 -1.86
CA GLU A 16 -19.10 13.92 -2.13
C GLU A 16 -18.78 15.39 -2.43
N ARG A 17 -17.79 16.00 -1.78
CA ARG A 17 -17.27 17.32 -2.18
C ARG A 17 -16.68 17.29 -3.59
N ALA A 18 -15.93 16.24 -3.93
CA ALA A 18 -15.35 16.08 -5.26
C ALA A 18 -16.43 15.86 -6.32
N LYS A 19 -17.47 15.08 -6.03
CA LYS A 19 -18.64 14.94 -6.90
C LYS A 19 -19.37 16.27 -7.10
N GLU A 20 -19.58 17.02 -6.02
CA GLU A 20 -20.26 18.32 -6.06
C GLU A 20 -19.44 19.34 -6.86
N LEU A 21 -18.13 19.40 -6.64
CA LEU A 21 -17.20 20.25 -7.36
C LEU A 21 -17.09 19.85 -8.85
N ALA A 22 -16.95 18.56 -9.14
CA ALA A 22 -16.93 18.02 -10.51
C ALA A 22 -18.17 18.43 -11.29
N LYS A 23 -19.35 18.35 -10.65
CA LYS A 23 -20.62 18.77 -11.26
C LYS A 23 -20.73 20.28 -11.42
N THR A 24 -20.18 21.05 -10.48
CA THR A 24 -20.28 22.52 -10.47
C THR A 24 -19.37 23.14 -11.53
N GLU A 25 -18.19 22.54 -11.74
CA GLU A 25 -17.17 23.07 -12.64
C GLU A 25 -17.08 22.33 -13.99
N ASP A 26 -17.91 21.32 -14.20
CA ASP A 26 -17.90 20.46 -15.39
C ASP A 26 -16.52 19.84 -15.67
N ILE A 27 -15.92 19.27 -14.62
CA ILE A 27 -14.62 18.59 -14.65
C ILE A 27 -14.77 17.13 -14.23
N SER A 28 -13.74 16.31 -14.48
CA SER A 28 -13.75 14.92 -14.00
C SER A 28 -13.68 14.88 -12.46
N ILE A 29 -14.20 13.81 -11.84
CA ILE A 29 -14.05 13.61 -10.39
C ILE A 29 -12.57 13.56 -9.99
N ALA A 30 -11.69 13.06 -10.86
CA ALA A 30 -10.25 13.04 -10.61
C ALA A 30 -9.65 14.46 -10.58
N ASP A 31 -10.09 15.35 -11.47
CA ASP A 31 -9.66 16.75 -11.47
C ASP A 31 -10.23 17.50 -10.26
N ALA A 32 -11.47 17.22 -9.88
CA ALA A 32 -12.07 17.77 -8.66
C ALA A 32 -11.34 17.32 -7.38
N ILE A 33 -10.93 16.04 -7.31
CA ILE A 33 -10.08 15.55 -6.22
C ILE A 33 -8.72 16.28 -6.24
N SER A 34 -8.12 16.45 -7.41
CA SER A 34 -6.83 17.15 -7.55
C SER A 34 -6.92 18.59 -7.03
N LYS A 35 -7.97 19.33 -7.41
CA LYS A 35 -8.25 20.66 -6.88
C LYS A 35 -8.47 20.68 -5.38
N LEU A 36 -9.25 19.73 -4.85
CA LEU A 36 -9.46 19.63 -3.40
C LEU A 36 -8.19 19.26 -2.62
N VAL A 37 -7.26 18.54 -3.25
CA VAL A 37 -5.94 18.24 -2.68
C VAL A 37 -5.06 19.50 -2.67
N GLU A 38 -5.07 20.27 -3.75
CA GLU A 38 -4.38 21.56 -3.85
C GLU A 38 -4.95 22.59 -2.85
N ASP A 39 -6.27 22.74 -2.80
CA ASP A 39 -6.99 23.66 -1.90
C ASP A 39 -6.96 23.20 -0.43
N GLY A 40 -6.88 21.89 -0.19
CA GLY A 40 -6.81 21.28 1.13
C GLY A 40 -5.47 21.49 1.83
N GLY A 41 -4.48 22.07 1.14
CA GLY A 41 -3.16 22.35 1.68
C GLY A 41 -2.31 21.11 1.86
N ALA A 42 -2.49 20.09 1.00
CA ALA A 42 -1.66 18.90 1.03
C ALA A 42 -0.19 19.28 1.01
N GLY A 43 0.59 18.75 1.95
CA GLY A 43 2.01 19.05 2.04
C GLY A 43 2.72 18.60 0.77
N VAL A 44 3.44 19.50 0.10
CA VAL A 44 4.27 19.14 -1.05
C VAL A 44 5.38 18.21 -0.54
N PRO A 45 5.44 16.94 -1.00
CA PRO A 45 6.45 16.02 -0.51
C PRO A 45 7.84 16.45 -0.94
N SER A 46 8.80 16.31 -0.04
CA SER A 46 10.22 16.47 -0.31
C SER A 46 10.76 15.35 -1.21
N ALA A 47 11.92 15.57 -1.82
CA ALA A 47 12.60 14.55 -2.62
C ALA A 47 12.94 13.29 -1.78
N CYS A 48 13.31 13.45 -0.51
CA CYS A 48 13.52 12.31 0.39
C CYS A 48 12.24 11.48 0.50
N GLN A 49 11.12 12.13 0.79
CA GLN A 49 9.83 11.48 1.00
C GLN A 49 9.36 10.72 -0.24
N LEU A 50 9.49 11.31 -1.44
CA LEU A 50 9.13 10.62 -2.68
C LEU A 50 10.02 9.41 -2.97
N ASN A 51 11.33 9.53 -2.73
CA ASN A 51 12.27 8.42 -2.94
C ASN A 51 12.04 7.29 -1.94
N ALA A 52 11.84 7.61 -0.65
CA ALA A 52 11.52 6.64 0.38
C ALA A 52 10.16 5.96 0.11
N PHE A 53 9.16 6.73 -0.31
CA PHE A 53 7.85 6.19 -0.69
C PHE A 53 7.94 5.16 -1.82
N ASP A 54 8.68 5.47 -2.90
CA ASP A 54 8.89 4.52 -4.00
C ASP A 54 9.61 3.25 -3.53
N ALA A 55 10.66 3.40 -2.71
CA ALA A 55 11.40 2.28 -2.15
C ALA A 55 10.52 1.37 -1.27
N ILE A 56 9.76 1.96 -0.33
CA ILE A 56 8.86 1.24 0.57
C ILE A 56 7.80 0.47 -0.23
N LEU A 57 7.21 1.08 -1.26
CA LEU A 57 6.23 0.39 -2.09
C LEU A 57 6.84 -0.85 -2.76
N ARG A 58 8.06 -0.75 -3.28
CA ARG A 58 8.75 -1.90 -3.89
C ARG A 58 9.10 -2.98 -2.88
N GLU A 59 9.56 -2.60 -1.68
CA GLU A 59 9.83 -3.53 -0.58
C GLU A 59 8.56 -4.31 -0.19
N GLN A 60 7.40 -3.66 -0.23
CA GLN A 60 6.09 -4.26 0.02
C GLN A 60 5.52 -5.04 -1.19
N GLY A 61 6.26 -5.15 -2.30
CA GLY A 61 5.80 -5.82 -3.53
C GLY A 61 4.72 -5.05 -4.29
N LEU A 62 4.51 -3.77 -3.98
CA LEU A 62 3.56 -2.89 -4.64
C LEU A 62 4.21 -2.19 -5.82
N THR A 63 3.40 -1.91 -6.85
CA THR A 63 3.86 -1.11 -7.99
C THR A 63 3.80 0.37 -7.65
N PRO A 64 4.90 1.13 -7.80
CA PRO A 64 4.86 2.56 -7.61
C PRO A 64 3.85 3.24 -8.56
N PRO A 65 3.07 4.21 -8.06
CA PRO A 65 2.10 4.91 -8.90
C PRO A 65 2.81 5.79 -9.91
N ARG A 66 2.22 5.96 -11.10
CA ARG A 66 2.74 6.87 -12.14
C ARG A 66 2.85 8.32 -11.69
N ARG A 67 2.03 8.73 -10.72
CA ARG A 67 2.02 10.05 -10.10
C ARG A 67 2.13 9.93 -8.57
N PRO A 68 3.34 9.74 -8.03
CA PRO A 68 3.55 9.57 -6.60
C PRO A 68 3.22 10.84 -5.81
N ASP A 69 3.45 12.02 -6.37
CA ASP A 69 3.05 13.33 -5.84
C ASP A 69 1.54 13.44 -5.62
N TRP A 70 0.75 12.93 -6.59
CA TRP A 70 -0.69 12.98 -6.52
C TRP A 70 -1.24 12.00 -5.49
N VAL A 71 -0.75 10.75 -5.50
CA VAL A 71 -1.14 9.74 -4.50
C VAL A 71 -0.76 10.21 -3.10
N TRP A 72 0.41 10.83 -2.94
CA TRP A 72 0.83 11.46 -1.70
C TRP A 72 -0.22 12.46 -1.21
N GLY A 73 -0.55 13.46 -2.03
CA GLY A 73 -1.52 14.50 -1.65
C GLY A 73 -2.93 13.93 -1.36
N VAL A 74 -3.40 12.96 -2.13
CA VAL A 74 -4.69 12.29 -1.87
C VAL A 74 -4.68 11.57 -0.53
N THR A 75 -3.61 10.83 -0.22
CA THR A 75 -3.46 10.14 1.08
C THR A 75 -3.16 11.07 2.24
N ASP A 76 -2.88 12.35 1.98
CA ASP A 76 -2.71 13.40 2.99
C ASP A 76 -4.00 14.06 3.42
N VAL A 77 -4.84 14.37 2.46
CA VAL A 77 -6.11 15.03 2.75
C VAL A 77 -7.15 14.04 3.27
N LEU A 78 -7.02 12.75 2.93
CA LEU A 78 -7.96 11.72 3.38
C LEU A 78 -7.66 11.23 4.80
N PRO A 79 -8.65 11.20 5.71
CA PRO A 79 -8.46 10.65 7.05
C PRO A 79 -8.25 9.13 6.99
N ALA A 80 -7.42 8.59 7.89
CA ALA A 80 -7.05 7.18 7.91
C ALA A 80 -8.26 6.21 7.90
N GLY A 81 -9.34 6.55 8.60
CA GLY A 81 -10.57 5.74 8.63
C GLY A 81 -11.30 5.65 7.28
N MET A 82 -11.05 6.55 6.33
CA MET A 82 -11.57 6.47 4.96
C MET A 82 -10.66 5.72 4.01
N LEU A 83 -9.38 5.61 4.36
CA LEU A 83 -8.40 4.86 3.59
C LEU A 83 -8.49 3.36 3.93
N ALA A 84 -8.93 3.04 5.15
CA ALA A 84 -9.12 1.68 5.63
C ALA A 84 -10.01 0.84 4.69
N GLY A 85 -9.53 -0.34 4.30
CA GLY A 85 -10.18 -1.28 3.38
C GLY A 85 -10.14 -0.87 1.90
N THR A 86 -9.51 0.25 1.55
CA THR A 86 -9.43 0.73 0.17
C THR A 86 -8.11 0.35 -0.50
N LYS A 87 -8.05 0.45 -1.84
CA LYS A 87 -6.79 0.29 -2.59
C LYS A 87 -5.75 1.38 -2.26
N LEU A 88 -6.15 2.47 -1.61
CA LEU A 88 -5.24 3.55 -1.20
C LEU A 88 -4.62 3.31 0.18
N GLU A 89 -5.16 2.39 0.97
CA GLU A 89 -4.62 2.06 2.29
C GLU A 89 -3.12 1.75 2.30
N PRO A 90 -2.60 0.84 1.44
CA PRO A 90 -1.16 0.55 1.45
C PRO A 90 -0.31 1.75 1.07
N TYR A 91 -0.79 2.62 0.17
CA TYR A 91 -0.09 3.86 -0.19
C TYR A 91 -0.10 4.86 0.97
N ALA A 92 -1.19 4.96 1.73
CA ALA A 92 -1.22 5.82 2.91
C ALA A 92 -0.25 5.34 4.00
N ARG A 93 -0.14 4.01 4.20
CA ARG A 93 0.85 3.44 5.12
C ARG A 93 2.28 3.72 4.65
N ALA A 94 2.59 3.43 3.40
CA ALA A 94 3.91 3.70 2.81
C ALA A 94 4.28 5.19 2.86
N ARG A 95 3.30 6.08 2.71
CA ARG A 95 3.50 7.52 2.88
C ARG A 95 3.90 7.86 4.32
N ALA A 96 3.13 7.42 5.30
CA ALA A 96 3.43 7.66 6.72
C ALA A 96 4.80 7.09 7.11
N GLU A 97 5.15 5.91 6.58
CA GLU A 97 6.46 5.30 6.77
C GLU A 97 7.59 6.14 6.13
N ALA A 98 7.40 6.66 4.92
CA ALA A 98 8.35 7.54 4.25
C ALA A 98 8.59 8.84 5.03
N GLU A 99 7.55 9.41 5.64
CA GLU A 99 7.69 10.58 6.51
C GLU A 99 8.58 10.28 7.72
N VAL A 100 8.39 9.11 8.34
CA VAL A 100 9.20 8.70 9.50
C VAL A 100 10.64 8.43 9.07
N ARG A 101 10.86 7.61 8.02
CA ARG A 101 12.20 7.32 7.48
C ARG A 101 12.98 8.59 7.18
N CYS A 102 12.34 9.60 6.58
CA CYS A 102 12.98 10.86 6.26
C CYS A 102 13.21 11.79 7.47
N ALA A 103 12.35 11.71 8.50
CA ALA A 103 12.51 12.52 9.70
C ALA A 103 13.66 12.02 10.60
N ILE A 104 13.85 10.69 10.71
CA ILE A 104 14.82 10.10 11.65
C ILE A 104 16.02 9.43 10.97
N GLY A 105 15.97 9.21 9.66
CA GLY A 105 17.00 8.51 8.89
C GLY A 105 16.91 6.98 8.98
N ASP A 106 17.50 6.28 8.01
CA ASP A 106 17.40 4.82 7.87
C ASP A 106 17.97 4.05 9.07
N GLU A 107 19.02 4.57 9.73
CA GLU A 107 19.63 3.90 10.90
C GLU A 107 18.66 3.86 12.09
N LEU A 108 18.10 5.02 12.47
CA LEU A 108 17.14 5.09 13.58
C LEU A 108 15.82 4.42 13.20
N TYR A 109 15.42 4.47 11.93
CA TYR A 109 14.26 3.73 11.45
C TYR A 109 14.46 2.21 11.58
N GLY A 110 15.62 1.68 11.20
CA GLY A 110 15.94 0.26 11.38
C GLY A 110 15.82 -0.18 12.84
N LYS A 111 16.39 0.60 13.77
CA LYS A 111 16.27 0.36 15.21
C LYS A 111 14.82 0.48 15.72
N LEU A 112 14.04 1.43 15.18
CA LEU A 112 12.63 1.60 15.51
C LEU A 112 11.83 0.35 15.15
N VAL A 113 12.00 -0.16 13.93
CA VAL A 113 11.31 -1.36 13.43
C VAL A 113 11.76 -2.62 14.19
N ALA A 114 13.04 -2.73 14.51
CA ALA A 114 13.58 -3.85 15.28
C ALA A 114 13.20 -3.81 16.78
N GLY A 115 12.65 -2.69 17.28
CA GLY A 115 12.38 -2.49 18.71
C GLY A 115 13.65 -2.27 19.55
N GLU A 116 14.76 -1.89 18.91
CA GLU A 116 16.09 -1.79 19.50
C GLU A 116 16.48 -0.37 19.91
N LEU A 117 15.57 0.61 19.80
CA LEU A 117 15.83 1.98 20.22
C LEU A 117 16.15 2.06 21.72
N THR A 118 17.25 2.74 22.04
CA THR A 118 17.55 3.14 23.42
C THR A 118 16.56 4.19 23.92
N ALA A 119 16.51 4.41 25.24
CA ALA A 119 15.63 5.44 25.83
C ALA A 119 15.93 6.85 25.29
N GLU A 120 17.20 7.18 25.05
CA GLU A 120 17.63 8.46 24.51
C GLU A 120 17.20 8.62 23.04
N GLU A 121 17.37 7.57 22.23
CA GLU A 121 16.93 7.57 20.83
C GLU A 121 15.40 7.65 20.71
N LYS A 122 14.65 7.01 21.61
CA LYS A 122 13.18 7.12 21.65
C LYS A 122 12.75 8.57 21.82
N VAL A 123 13.32 9.28 22.79
CA VAL A 123 13.03 10.71 22.99
C VAL A 123 13.39 11.53 21.75
N GLY A 124 14.54 11.24 21.12
CA GLY A 124 14.96 11.88 19.87
C GLY A 124 13.95 11.67 18.73
N VAL A 125 13.48 10.44 18.55
CA VAL A 125 12.47 10.08 17.53
C VAL A 125 11.15 10.81 17.77
N GLU A 126 10.68 10.89 19.03
CA GLU A 126 9.43 11.59 19.37
C GLU A 126 9.53 13.09 19.10
N VAL A 127 10.68 13.70 19.38
CA VAL A 127 10.94 15.12 19.09
C VAL A 127 10.98 15.38 17.59
N LEU A 128 11.62 14.51 16.81
CA LEU A 128 11.78 14.68 15.36
C LEU A 128 10.49 14.43 14.57
N THR A 129 9.66 13.49 15.03
CA THR A 129 8.42 13.10 14.34
C THR A 129 7.16 13.74 14.90
N GLY A 130 7.23 14.29 16.13
CA GLY A 130 6.08 14.81 16.87
C GLY A 130 5.06 13.73 17.27
N LYS A 131 5.45 12.45 17.24
CA LYS A 131 4.59 11.28 17.50
C LYS A 131 5.25 10.35 18.51
N GLU A 132 4.44 9.72 19.36
CA GLU A 132 4.92 8.71 20.32
C GLU A 132 5.46 7.48 19.57
N VAL A 133 6.59 6.92 20.04
CA VAL A 133 7.23 5.75 19.39
C VAL A 133 6.30 4.55 19.29
N GLU A 134 5.41 4.37 20.25
CA GLU A 134 4.45 3.25 20.29
C GLU A 134 3.39 3.36 19.17
N SER A 135 3.09 4.58 18.73
CA SER A 135 2.22 4.83 17.57
C SER A 135 2.96 4.64 16.24
N LEU A 136 4.29 4.81 16.22
CA LEU A 136 5.12 4.64 15.03
C LEU A 136 5.48 3.17 14.76
N ALA A 137 5.60 2.34 15.80
CA ALA A 137 5.83 0.91 15.61
C ALA A 137 4.68 0.20 14.85
N ARG A 138 3.47 0.78 14.84
CA ARG A 138 2.29 0.22 14.17
C ARG A 138 2.15 0.60 12.69
N VAL A 139 2.95 1.56 12.18
CA VAL A 139 2.90 1.94 10.76
C VAL A 139 3.79 1.05 9.89
N SER A 140 4.78 0.37 10.46
CA SER A 140 5.53 -0.66 9.76
C SER A 140 4.71 -1.94 9.70
N PRO A 141 4.70 -2.66 8.56
CA PRO A 141 4.09 -3.98 8.53
C PRO A 141 4.81 -4.86 9.55
N GLU A 142 4.06 -5.37 10.53
CA GLU A 142 4.50 -6.49 11.34
C GLU A 142 4.93 -7.59 10.36
N SER A 143 6.24 -7.80 10.23
CA SER A 143 6.73 -9.14 9.97
C SER A 143 6.38 -9.90 11.23
N GLU A 144 5.22 -10.57 11.24
CA GLU A 144 4.92 -11.56 12.26
C GLU A 144 6.17 -12.44 12.42
N PRO A 145 6.75 -12.55 13.63
CA PRO A 145 7.74 -13.59 13.86
C PRO A 145 7.00 -14.91 13.70
N GLY A 146 7.21 -15.54 12.54
CA GLY A 146 6.73 -16.88 12.26
C GLY A 146 7.00 -17.77 13.46
N SER A 147 5.93 -18.29 14.04
CA SER A 147 6.02 -19.27 15.12
C SER A 147 6.98 -20.38 14.67
N PRO A 148 7.94 -20.83 15.50
CA PRO A 148 8.75 -21.99 15.17
C PRO A 148 7.86 -23.23 15.21
N GLY A 149 7.18 -23.50 14.09
CA GLY A 149 6.53 -24.76 13.83
C GLY A 149 7.62 -25.80 13.60
N SER A 150 7.82 -26.64 14.60
CA SER A 150 8.69 -27.81 14.54
C SER A 150 8.50 -28.59 13.24
N GLU A 151 9.58 -28.77 12.49
CA GLU A 151 9.78 -29.89 11.57
C GLU A 151 9.67 -31.23 12.34
N PRO A 152 9.49 -32.42 11.69
CA PRO A 152 9.84 -32.69 10.29
C PRO A 152 8.87 -33.55 9.46
N ALA A 153 9.13 -33.48 8.14
CA ALA A 153 9.02 -34.49 7.10
C ALA A 153 8.05 -35.69 7.29
N THR A 154 7.00 -35.71 6.46
CA THR A 154 6.45 -36.96 5.93
C THR A 154 6.24 -36.83 4.43
N GLU A 155 7.06 -37.58 3.69
CA GLU A 155 6.85 -38.22 2.38
C GLU A 155 5.72 -37.69 1.46
N PRO A 156 6.00 -37.30 0.20
CA PRO A 156 4.97 -37.27 -0.83
C PRO A 156 4.76 -38.70 -1.35
N GLU A 157 3.66 -39.33 -0.93
CA GLU A 157 3.16 -40.56 -1.55
C GLU A 157 2.77 -40.24 -3.01
N SER A 158 3.42 -40.95 -3.93
CA SER A 158 3.27 -40.79 -5.38
C SER A 158 1.91 -41.30 -5.83
N PRO A 159 1.15 -40.60 -6.71
CA PRO A 159 0.06 -41.25 -7.41
C PRO A 159 0.62 -42.14 -8.52
N GLU A 160 0.35 -43.43 -8.29
CA GLU A 160 0.50 -44.60 -9.15
C GLU A 160 0.15 -44.32 -10.63
N SER A 161 0.98 -44.87 -11.51
CA SER A 161 0.78 -44.89 -12.95
C SER A 161 -0.05 -46.10 -13.40
N GLU A 162 -0.60 -45.96 -14.62
CA GLU A 162 -1.07 -46.99 -15.59
C GLU A 162 -2.60 -47.21 -15.73
N PRO A 163 -3.10 -47.73 -16.89
CA PRO A 163 -2.41 -48.06 -18.16
C PRO A 163 -3.12 -47.57 -19.46
N GLU A 164 -2.37 -47.71 -20.56
CA GLU A 164 -2.75 -47.99 -21.96
C GLU A 164 -3.85 -47.20 -22.69
N SER A 165 -3.48 -46.60 -23.83
CA SER A 165 -4.01 -46.99 -25.15
C SER A 165 -3.18 -46.37 -26.31
N GLU A 166 -2.61 -47.29 -27.09
CA GLU A 166 -2.09 -47.32 -28.46
C GLU A 166 -2.18 -46.12 -29.46
N PRO A 167 -1.34 -46.13 -30.53
CA PRO A 167 -0.79 -44.95 -31.17
C PRO A 167 -1.68 -44.38 -32.29
N VAL A 168 -1.85 -43.07 -32.32
CA VAL A 168 -2.43 -42.38 -33.48
C VAL A 168 -1.32 -41.98 -34.45
N THR A 169 -1.34 -42.67 -35.58
CA THR A 169 -0.65 -42.38 -36.83
C THR A 169 -0.65 -40.89 -37.19
N VAL A 170 0.54 -40.34 -37.37
CA VAL A 170 0.79 -39.06 -38.04
C VAL A 170 0.49 -39.18 -39.53
N PRO A 171 -0.39 -38.37 -40.12
CA PRO A 171 -0.30 -38.06 -41.53
C PRO A 171 0.71 -36.92 -41.73
N GLU A 172 1.81 -37.30 -42.37
CA GLU A 172 2.75 -36.48 -43.11
C GLU A 172 2.04 -35.34 -43.87
N SER A 173 2.49 -34.10 -43.65
CA SER A 173 2.19 -32.98 -44.54
C SER A 173 3.47 -32.18 -44.69
N GLU A 174 4.27 -32.62 -45.66
CA GLU A 174 5.39 -31.89 -46.24
C GLU A 174 4.90 -30.65 -47.04
N PRO A 175 5.77 -29.76 -47.55
CA PRO A 175 5.69 -28.35 -47.25
C PRO A 175 5.49 -27.48 -48.51
N ARG A 176 5.48 -26.15 -48.29
CA ARG A 176 5.71 -25.07 -49.26
C ARG A 176 4.59 -24.71 -50.25
N ARG A 177 4.17 -23.44 -50.15
CA ARG A 177 4.39 -22.36 -51.15
C ARG A 177 3.81 -21.07 -50.55
N SER A 178 4.64 -20.10 -50.15
CA SER A 178 5.22 -19.03 -50.98
C SER A 178 4.16 -18.12 -51.63
N VAL A 179 4.07 -16.90 -51.10
CA VAL A 179 4.18 -15.61 -51.82
C VAL A 179 3.41 -15.53 -53.15
N THR A 180 2.31 -14.77 -53.17
CA THR A 180 2.20 -13.38 -53.65
C THR A 180 0.83 -12.85 -53.28
#